data_AF-X1ISB8-F1
#
_entry.id   AF-X1ISB8-F1
#
_cell.length_a   1.000
_cell.length_b   1.000
_cell.length_c   1.000
_cell.angle_alpha   90.00
_cell.angle_beta   90.00
_cell.angle_gamma   90.00
#
_symmetry.space_group_name_H-M   'P 1'
#
loop_
_entity.id
_entity.type
_entity.pdbx_description
1 polymer ?
#
loop_
_entity_poly.entity_id
_entity_poly.type
_entity_poly.pdbx_seq_one_letter_code
_entity_poly.pdbx_strand_id
1 'polypeptide(L)'
;SKDKNIAQNALKNALSLFYKILTTFAFTMPFITEEIYSILYQNYIELKSIHLEAWSRPYDNVSEELAKRGKLAIEIIKILRNCKSKLKIPLNQEVERIIISTNKNTINEIENVKADIINTIRIKNFEIIESKKEKDIKESPELKEDYEDLNLSLFFFK
;
A
#
# COMPACT_ATOMS: atom_id res chain seq x y z
N SER A 1 -10.08 8.21 -6.23
CA SER A 1 -11.39 7.70 -5.78
C SER A 1 -12.39 8.85 -5.79
N LYS A 2 -13.57 8.69 -6.44
CA LYS A 2 -14.64 9.71 -6.49
C LYS A 2 -15.46 9.80 -5.20
N ASP A 3 -15.14 8.95 -4.21
CA ASP A 3 -15.90 8.86 -2.97
C ASP A 3 -15.30 9.76 -1.89
N LYS A 4 -15.91 10.93 -1.71
CA LYS A 4 -15.45 11.98 -0.77
C LYS A 4 -15.30 11.44 0.66
N ASN A 5 -16.12 10.45 1.03
CA ASN A 5 -16.10 9.83 2.35
C ASN A 5 -14.83 8.99 2.59
N ILE A 6 -14.38 8.23 1.59
CA ILE A 6 -13.14 7.43 1.69
C ILE A 6 -11.93 8.34 1.88
N ALA A 7 -11.84 9.42 1.09
CA ALA A 7 -10.74 10.38 1.20
C ALA A 7 -10.72 11.08 2.56
N GLN A 8 -11.88 11.49 3.07
CA GLN A 8 -12.01 12.11 4.38
C GLN A 8 -11.64 11.15 5.52
N ASN A 9 -12.08 9.88 5.44
CA ASN A 9 -11.73 8.87 6.45
C ASN A 9 -10.24 8.55 6.42
N ALA A 10 -9.63 8.44 5.23
CA ALA A 10 -8.19 8.23 5.11
C ALA A 10 -7.40 9.39 5.72
N LEU A 11 -7.78 10.64 5.44
CA LEU A 11 -7.16 11.83 6.02
C LEU A 11 -7.31 11.86 7.55
N LYS A 12 -8.52 11.59 8.06
CA LYS A 12 -8.79 11.54 9.49
C LYS A 12 -7.92 10.50 10.19
N ASN A 13 -7.82 9.30 9.62
CA ASN A 13 -7.00 8.23 10.16
C ASN A 13 -5.51 8.59 10.11
N ALA A 14 -5.04 9.20 9.00
CA ALA A 14 -3.65 9.63 8.85
C ALA A 14 -3.27 10.69 9.89
N LEU A 15 -4.12 11.71 10.09
CA LEU A 15 -3.89 12.75 11.10
C LEU A 15 -3.95 12.18 12.52
N SER A 16 -4.91 11.30 12.82
CA SER A 16 -5.00 10.66 14.14
C SER A 16 -3.77 9.79 14.43
N LEU A 17 -3.29 9.02 13.44
CA LEU A 17 -2.09 8.21 13.58
C LEU A 17 -0.85 9.09 13.74
N PHE A 18 -0.72 10.14 12.93
CA PHE A 18 0.41 11.05 12.99
C PHE A 18 0.47 11.77 14.34
N TYR A 19 -0.67 12.18 14.89
CA TYR A 19 -0.75 12.73 16.24
C TYR A 19 -0.17 11.77 17.29
N LYS A 20 -0.59 10.50 17.29
CA LYS A 20 -0.03 9.49 18.22
C LYS A 20 1.47 9.29 18.04
N ILE A 21 1.94 9.28 16.79
CA ILE A 21 3.38 9.19 16.50
C ILE A 21 4.13 10.36 17.13
N LEU A 22 3.61 11.58 17.00
CA LEU A 22 4.22 12.76 17.63
C LEU A 22 4.21 12.65 19.15
N THR A 23 3.11 12.20 19.78
CA THR A 23 3.05 11.98 21.23
C THR A 23 4.09 10.96 21.68
N THR A 24 4.31 9.88 20.93
CA THR A 24 5.35 8.88 21.23
C THR A 24 6.76 9.45 21.09
N PHE A 25 7.01 10.34 20.12
CA PHE A 25 8.32 10.97 19.92
C PHE A 25 8.56 12.21 20.78
N ALA A 26 7.53 12.72 21.48
CA ALA A 26 7.60 13.97 22.23
C ALA A 26 8.75 14.00 23.25
N PHE A 27 9.02 12.87 23.91
CA PHE A 27 10.08 12.78 24.90
C PHE A 27 11.51 12.74 24.33
N THR A 28 11.71 12.24 23.09
CA THR A 28 13.03 12.18 22.46
C THR A 28 13.32 13.37 21.56
N MET A 29 12.27 13.95 20.97
CA MET A 29 12.37 15.01 19.97
C MET A 29 11.43 16.18 20.35
N PRO A 30 11.64 16.85 21.49
CA PRO A 30 10.63 17.73 22.08
C PRO A 30 10.34 18.99 21.27
N PHE A 31 11.36 19.58 20.61
CA PHE A 31 11.18 20.82 19.86
C PHE A 31 10.41 20.60 18.56
N ILE A 32 10.80 19.60 17.76
CA ILE A 32 10.16 19.35 16.47
C ILE A 32 8.74 18.80 16.64
N THR A 33 8.49 17.98 17.66
CA THR A 33 7.14 17.48 17.94
C THR A 33 6.20 18.61 18.41
N GLU A 34 6.70 19.56 19.21
CA GLU A 34 5.95 20.74 19.62
C GLU A 34 5.65 21.68 18.44
N GLU A 35 6.63 21.93 17.57
CA GLU A 35 6.45 22.77 16.39
C GLU A 35 5.39 22.18 15.45
N ILE A 36 5.49 20.88 15.14
CA ILE A 36 4.50 20.19 14.31
C ILE A 36 3.12 20.20 14.98
N TYR A 37 3.06 20.00 16.30
CA TYR A 37 1.82 20.05 17.08
C TYR A 37 1.14 21.42 16.96
N SER A 38 1.90 22.50 17.17
CA SER A 38 1.41 23.88 17.08
C SER A 38 0.82 24.19 15.70
N ILE A 39 1.51 23.76 14.63
CA ILE A 39 1.07 24.03 13.24
C ILE A 39 -0.19 23.22 12.87
N LEU A 40 -0.25 21.94 13.24
CA LEU A 40 -1.25 21.02 12.70
C LEU A 40 -2.42 20.70 13.65
N TYR A 41 -2.23 20.81 14.97
CA TYR A 41 -3.16 20.24 15.95
C TYR A 41 -3.63 21.21 17.03
N GLN A 42 -2.89 22.28 17.34
CA GLN A 42 -3.23 23.23 18.42
C GLN A 42 -4.60 23.90 18.24
N ASN A 43 -5.06 24.08 16.99
CA ASN A 43 -6.40 24.63 16.71
C ASN A 43 -7.54 23.60 16.88
N TYR A 44 -7.22 22.32 17.07
CA TYR A 44 -8.18 21.22 17.09
C TYR A 44 -8.15 20.42 18.40
N ILE A 45 -7.07 20.52 19.18
CA ILE A 45 -6.86 19.79 20.43
C ILE A 45 -6.71 20.81 21.56
N GLU A 46 -7.46 20.63 22.64
CA GLU A 46 -7.49 21.56 23.79
C GLU A 46 -6.30 21.38 24.74
N LEU A 47 -5.09 21.24 24.19
CA LEU A 47 -3.85 21.20 24.95
C LEU A 47 -2.92 22.33 24.49
N LYS A 48 -2.19 22.92 25.45
CA LYS A 48 -1.25 24.01 25.15
C LYS A 48 0.05 23.51 24.53
N SER A 49 0.37 22.24 24.72
CA SER A 49 1.59 21.60 24.26
C SER A 49 1.37 20.09 24.16
N ILE A 50 2.06 19.45 23.21
CA ILE A 50 2.00 17.98 23.06
C ILE A 50 2.61 17.25 24.26
N HIS A 51 3.51 17.91 25.00
CA HIS A 51 4.15 17.36 26.21
C HIS A 51 3.20 17.22 27.40
N LEU A 52 2.01 17.81 27.32
CA LEU A 52 0.95 17.66 28.31
C LEU A 52 0.01 16.49 28.00
N GLU A 53 0.14 15.88 26.82
CA GLU A 53 -0.70 14.76 26.40
C GLU A 53 -0.33 13.47 27.16
N ALA A 54 -1.33 12.63 27.41
CA ALA A 54 -1.11 11.31 27.98
C ALA A 54 -0.31 10.43 27.01
N TRP A 55 0.49 9.52 27.56
CA TRP A 55 1.23 8.58 26.74
C TRP A 55 0.31 7.77 25.83
N SER A 56 0.69 7.65 24.56
CA SER A 56 -0.10 6.96 23.54
C SER A 56 -0.34 5.50 23.90
N ARG A 57 -1.62 5.09 23.84
CA ARG A 57 -2.03 3.70 24.03
C ARG A 57 -2.09 2.93 22.71
N PRO A 58 -1.75 1.63 22.71
CA PRO A 58 -1.89 0.78 21.54
C PRO A 58 -3.33 0.76 21.05
N TYR A 59 -3.51 0.45 19.76
CA TYR A 59 -4.84 0.21 19.22
C TYR A 59 -5.27 -1.21 19.59
N ASP A 60 -6.41 -1.35 20.27
CA ASP A 60 -6.88 -2.66 20.76
C ASP A 60 -7.39 -3.59 19.64
N ASN A 61 -7.81 -3.02 18.51
CA ASN A 61 -8.54 -3.73 17.45
C ASN A 61 -7.81 -3.70 16.09
N VAL A 62 -6.51 -3.95 16.06
CA VAL A 62 -5.79 -4.12 14.79
C VAL A 62 -6.07 -5.51 14.23
N SER A 63 -6.75 -5.57 13.08
CA SER A 63 -6.99 -6.85 12.40
C SER A 63 -5.70 -7.40 11.80
N GLU A 64 -5.23 -8.53 12.32
CA GLU A 64 -4.10 -9.26 11.74
C GLU A 64 -4.34 -9.66 10.28
N GLU A 65 -5.59 -9.97 9.93
CA GLU A 65 -5.98 -10.34 8.58
C GLU A 65 -5.79 -9.15 7.63
N LEU A 66 -6.27 -7.95 7.98
CA LEU A 66 -6.05 -6.75 7.19
C LEU A 66 -4.56 -6.39 7.09
N ALA A 67 -3.78 -6.60 8.16
CA ALA A 67 -2.34 -6.39 8.14
C ALA A 67 -1.63 -7.36 7.17
N LYS A 68 -2.01 -8.65 7.16
CA LYS A 68 -1.51 -9.65 6.22
C LYS A 68 -1.85 -9.28 4.77
N ARG A 69 -3.08 -8.81 4.52
CA ARG A 69 -3.49 -8.30 3.19
C ARG A 69 -2.65 -7.10 2.74
N GLY A 70 -2.43 -6.13 3.62
CA GLY A 70 -1.57 -4.98 3.34
C GLY A 70 -0.13 -5.40 3.03
N LYS A 71 0.40 -6.39 3.76
CA LYS A 71 1.73 -6.95 3.49
C LYS A 71 1.82 -7.61 2.11
N LEU A 72 0.80 -8.39 1.71
CA LEU A 72 0.72 -8.97 0.37
C LEU A 72 0.75 -7.90 -0.72
N ALA A 73 -0.02 -6.81 -0.56
CA ALA A 73 -0.02 -5.70 -1.51
C ALA A 73 1.36 -5.05 -1.63
N ILE A 74 2.05 -4.82 -0.51
CA ILE A 74 3.41 -4.26 -0.49
C ILE A 74 4.39 -5.14 -1.27
N GLU A 75 4.37 -6.46 -1.06
CA GLU A 75 5.28 -7.38 -1.76
C GLU A 75 4.99 -7.40 -3.27
N ILE A 76 3.72 -7.43 -3.69
CA ILE A 76 3.37 -7.38 -5.12
C ILE A 76 3.81 -6.05 -5.75
N ILE A 77 3.58 -4.92 -5.08
CA ILE A 77 4.01 -3.60 -5.56
C ILE A 77 5.55 -3.55 -5.70
N LYS A 78 6.27 -4.10 -4.73
CA LYS A 78 7.74 -4.18 -4.75
C LYS A 78 8.24 -5.00 -5.94
N ILE A 79 7.65 -6.17 -6.18
CA ILE A 79 7.93 -7.03 -7.33
C ILE A 79 7.71 -6.26 -8.65
N LEU A 80 6.55 -5.63 -8.79
CA LEU A 80 6.18 -4.88 -9.99
C LEU A 80 7.13 -3.69 -10.27
N ARG A 81 7.55 -2.97 -9.22
CA ARG A 81 8.56 -1.89 -9.35
C ARG A 81 9.92 -2.42 -9.78
N ASN A 82 10.30 -3.61 -9.32
CA ASN A 82 11.53 -4.27 -9.74
C ASN A 82 11.44 -4.68 -11.23
N CYS A 83 10.31 -5.24 -11.67
CA CYS A 83 10.08 -5.57 -13.08
C CYS A 83 10.19 -4.33 -13.98
N LYS A 84 9.57 -3.20 -13.60
CA LYS A 84 9.73 -1.91 -14.30
C LYS A 84 11.19 -1.50 -14.41
N SER A 85 11.93 -1.58 -13.30
CA SER A 85 13.35 -1.22 -13.25
C SER A 85 14.18 -2.09 -14.20
N LYS A 86 13.92 -3.41 -14.23
CA LYS A 86 14.58 -4.36 -15.16
C LYS A 86 14.30 -4.04 -16.63
N LEU A 87 13.06 -3.65 -16.94
CA LEU A 87 12.64 -3.22 -18.29
C LEU A 87 13.04 -1.76 -18.61
N LYS A 88 13.75 -1.07 -17.70
CA LYS A 88 14.12 0.35 -17.81
C LYS A 88 12.91 1.27 -18.03
N ILE A 89 11.74 0.88 -17.50
CA ILE A 89 10.52 1.66 -17.53
C ILE A 89 10.52 2.59 -16.30
N PRO A 90 10.41 3.92 -16.47
CA PRO A 90 10.26 4.86 -15.37
C PRO A 90 9.07 4.50 -14.45
N LEU A 91 9.22 4.68 -13.15
CA LEU A 91 8.18 4.31 -12.18
C LEU A 91 6.85 5.05 -12.40
N ASN A 92 6.91 6.28 -12.91
CA ASN A 92 5.77 7.13 -13.23
C ASN A 92 5.11 6.80 -14.59
N GLN A 93 5.77 6.03 -15.46
CA GLN A 93 5.22 5.67 -16.76
C GLN A 93 4.16 4.57 -16.61
N GLU A 94 3.08 4.66 -17.37
CA GLU A 94 2.03 3.64 -17.39
C GLU A 94 2.51 2.34 -18.05
N VAL A 95 1.94 1.21 -17.62
CA VAL A 95 2.16 -0.12 -18.21
C VAL A 95 0.87 -0.57 -18.90
N GLU A 96 0.97 -1.10 -20.12
CA GLU A 96 -0.21 -1.54 -20.86
C GLU A 96 -0.91 -2.71 -20.20
N ARG A 97 -0.20 -3.81 -19.92
CA ARG A 97 -0.84 -5.00 -19.37
C ARG A 97 0.07 -5.80 -18.45
N ILE A 98 -0.50 -6.27 -17.34
CA ILE A 98 0.15 -7.16 -16.40
C ILE A 98 -0.82 -8.28 -16.05
N ILE A 99 -0.32 -9.52 -16.11
CA ILE A 99 -1.06 -10.70 -15.68
C ILE A 99 -0.32 -11.32 -14.50
N ILE A 100 -1.05 -11.55 -13.41
CA ILE A 100 -0.59 -12.33 -12.27
C ILE A 100 -1.25 -13.70 -12.30
N SER A 101 -0.44 -14.74 -12.25
CA SER A 101 -0.89 -16.12 -12.11
C SER A 101 -0.60 -16.63 -10.70
N THR A 102 -1.62 -17.14 -10.01
CA THR A 102 -1.46 -17.68 -8.66
C THR A 102 -2.55 -18.71 -8.31
N ASN A 103 -2.55 -19.22 -7.07
CA ASN A 103 -3.56 -20.14 -6.58
C ASN A 103 -4.90 -19.43 -6.28
N LYS A 104 -6.00 -20.18 -6.29
CA LYS A 104 -7.35 -19.63 -6.10
C LYS A 104 -7.54 -18.84 -4.79
N ASN A 105 -6.88 -19.22 -3.71
CA ASN A 105 -7.00 -18.52 -2.42
C ASN A 105 -6.36 -17.14 -2.50
N THR A 106 -5.17 -17.04 -3.08
CA THR A 106 -4.43 -15.79 -3.25
C THR A 106 -5.11 -14.85 -4.24
N ILE A 107 -5.82 -15.37 -5.27
CA ILE A 107 -6.59 -14.52 -6.21
C ILE A 107 -7.55 -13.60 -5.46
N ASN A 108 -8.33 -14.13 -4.52
CA ASN A 108 -9.30 -13.34 -3.76
C ASN A 108 -8.62 -12.25 -2.92
N GLU A 109 -7.48 -12.58 -2.30
CA GLU A 109 -6.71 -11.62 -1.52
C GLU A 109 -6.14 -10.49 -2.38
N ILE A 110 -5.64 -10.80 -3.58
CA ILE A 110 -5.14 -9.80 -4.52
C ILE A 110 -6.28 -8.95 -5.09
N GLU A 111 -7.44 -9.54 -5.40
CA GLU A 111 -8.61 -8.78 -5.86
C GLU A 111 -9.05 -7.70 -4.85
N ASN A 112 -8.96 -7.98 -3.54
CA ASN A 112 -9.27 -7.00 -2.49
C ASN A 112 -8.32 -5.78 -2.51
N VAL A 113 -7.07 -5.94 -2.92
CA VAL A 113 -6.04 -4.87 -2.95
C VAL A 113 -5.70 -4.42 -4.37
N LYS A 114 -6.43 -4.91 -5.37
CA LYS A 114 -6.18 -4.70 -6.79
C LYS A 114 -6.17 -3.22 -7.17
N ALA A 115 -7.12 -2.46 -6.64
CA ALA A 115 -7.21 -1.03 -6.90
C ALA A 115 -5.94 -0.30 -6.43
N ASP A 116 -5.40 -0.65 -5.27
CA ASP A 116 -4.20 -0.02 -4.73
C ASP A 116 -2.97 -0.38 -5.57
N ILE A 117 -2.86 -1.63 -6.03
CA ILE A 117 -1.77 -2.09 -6.91
C ILE A 117 -1.82 -1.36 -8.26
N ILE A 118 -2.99 -1.33 -8.91
CA ILE A 118 -3.19 -0.68 -10.21
C ILE A 118 -2.84 0.80 -10.14
N ASN A 119 -3.35 1.52 -9.12
CA ASN A 119 -3.11 2.95 -8.97
C ASN A 119 -1.65 3.26 -8.61
N THR A 120 -1.01 2.41 -7.78
CA THR A 120 0.38 2.62 -7.35
C THR A 120 1.38 2.36 -8.48
N ILE A 121 1.14 1.32 -9.30
CA ILE A 121 2.02 0.93 -10.40
C ILE A 121 1.63 1.60 -11.72
N ARG A 122 0.43 2.20 -11.82
CA ARG A 122 -0.11 2.83 -13.04
C ARG A 122 -0.26 1.83 -14.18
N ILE A 123 -1.15 0.86 -13.97
CA ILE A 123 -1.39 -0.24 -14.92
C ILE A 123 -2.71 0.03 -15.65
N LYS A 124 -2.74 -0.12 -16.98
CA LYS A 124 -3.99 0.01 -17.74
C LYS A 124 -4.84 -1.25 -17.64
N ASN A 125 -4.26 -2.41 -17.92
CA ASN A 125 -4.94 -3.70 -17.86
C ASN A 125 -4.26 -4.62 -16.84
N PHE A 126 -4.96 -4.94 -15.75
CA PHE A 126 -4.45 -5.83 -14.72
C PHE A 126 -5.35 -7.05 -14.57
N GLU A 127 -4.80 -8.22 -14.86
CA GLU A 127 -5.50 -9.50 -14.85
C GLU A 127 -4.90 -10.44 -13.82
N ILE A 128 -5.77 -11.23 -13.20
CA ILE A 128 -5.38 -12.26 -12.25
C ILE A 128 -5.97 -13.58 -12.74
N ILE A 129 -5.12 -14.58 -12.94
CA ILE A 129 -5.50 -15.90 -13.43
C ILE A 129 -5.06 -16.98 -12.45
N GLU A 130 -5.72 -18.13 -12.54
CA GLU A 130 -5.29 -19.32 -11.81
C GLU A 130 -4.10 -19.98 -12.52
N SER A 131 -3.13 -20.51 -11.78
CA SER A 131 -1.90 -21.12 -12.33
C SER A 131 -2.13 -22.19 -13.41
N LYS A 132 -3.30 -22.85 -13.41
CA LYS A 132 -3.67 -23.84 -14.43
C LYS A 132 -3.91 -23.22 -15.82
N LYS A 133 -4.21 -21.92 -15.88
CA LYS A 133 -4.56 -21.17 -17.10
C LYS A 133 -3.37 -20.43 -17.72
N GLU A 134 -2.15 -20.60 -17.20
CA GLU A 134 -0.95 -19.96 -17.79
C GLU A 134 -0.76 -20.34 -19.26
N LYS A 135 -1.16 -21.55 -19.65
CA LYS A 135 -1.07 -22.05 -21.03
C LYS A 135 -2.01 -21.36 -22.01
N ASP A 136 -3.00 -20.61 -21.52
CA ASP A 136 -3.97 -19.89 -22.34
C ASP A 136 -3.46 -18.48 -22.75
N ILE A 137 -2.32 -18.04 -22.22
CA ILE A 137 -1.68 -16.79 -22.60
C ILE A 137 -1.07 -16.95 -23.99
N LYS A 138 -1.77 -16.46 -25.01
CA LYS A 138 -1.36 -16.55 -26.43
C LYS A 138 -0.27 -15.55 -26.82
N GLU A 139 -0.13 -14.46 -26.06
CA GLU A 139 0.83 -13.38 -26.31
C GLU A 139 2.16 -13.66 -25.61
N SER A 140 3.29 -13.39 -26.27
CA SER A 140 4.61 -13.48 -25.64
C SER A 140 4.84 -12.28 -24.72
N PRO A 141 5.05 -12.46 -23.42
CA PRO A 141 5.35 -11.37 -22.51
C PRO A 141 6.76 -10.81 -22.78
N GLU A 142 6.97 -9.52 -22.52
CA GLU A 142 8.32 -8.94 -22.53
C GLU A 142 9.16 -9.47 -21.36
N LEU A 143 8.50 -9.74 -20.24
CA LEU A 143 9.13 -10.30 -19.06
C LEU A 143 8.18 -11.32 -18.41
N LYS A 144 8.70 -12.51 -18.18
CA LYS A 144 8.09 -13.51 -17.30
C LYS A 144 9.00 -13.72 -16.10
N GLU A 145 8.48 -13.57 -14.89
CA GLU A 145 9.20 -13.90 -13.65
C GLU A 145 8.34 -14.72 -12.71
N ASP A 146 8.93 -15.76 -12.15
CA ASP A 146 8.30 -16.66 -11.19
C ASP A 146 8.84 -16.37 -9.79
N TYR A 147 7.94 -16.25 -8.82
CA TYR A 147 8.23 -15.94 -7.43
C TYR A 147 7.72 -17.07 -6.55
N GLU A 148 8.62 -18.03 -6.25
CA GLU A 148 8.30 -19.23 -5.46
C GLU A 148 7.77 -18.90 -4.06
N ASP A 149 8.35 -17.89 -3.39
CA ASP A 149 7.98 -17.47 -2.04
C ASP A 149 6.50 -17.05 -1.92
N LEU A 150 5.92 -16.55 -3.01
CA LEU A 150 4.53 -16.10 -3.07
C LEU A 150 3.64 -17.03 -3.93
N ASN A 151 4.24 -18.08 -4.50
CA ASN A 151 3.61 -18.98 -5.46
C ASN A 151 2.89 -18.20 -6.58
N LEU A 152 3.65 -17.30 -7.22
CA LEU A 152 3.13 -16.30 -8.13
C LEU A 152 4.00 -16.17 -9.38
N SER A 153 3.38 -16.26 -10.56
CA SER A 153 4.04 -16.02 -11.85
C SER A 153 3.55 -14.70 -12.41
N LEU A 154 4.47 -13.85 -12.86
CA LEU A 154 4.16 -12.52 -13.37
C LEU A 154 4.49 -12.42 -14.85
N PHE A 155 3.55 -11.89 -15.62
CA PHE A 155 3.69 -11.66 -17.05
C PHE A 155 3.51 -10.16 -17.33
N PHE A 156 4.53 -9.55 -17.90
CA PHE A 156 4.56 -8.13 -18.20
C PHE A 156 4.47 -7.90 -19.71
N PHE A 157 3.56 -7.03 -20.11
CA PHE A 157 3.35 -6.60 -21.49
C PHE A 157 3.39 -5.08 -21.51
N LYS A 158 4.33 -4.55 -22.28
CA LYS A 158 4.57 -3.11 -22.36
C LYS A 158 3.59 -2.43 -23.27
#